data_AF-A0A8T2U531-F1
#
_entry.id   AF-A0A8T2U531-F1
#
_cell.length_a   1.000
_cell.length_b   1.000
_cell.length_c   1.000
_cell.angle_alpha   90.00
_cell.angle_beta   90.00
_cell.angle_gamma   90.00
#
_symmetry.space_group_name_H-M   'P 1'
#
loop_
_entity.id
_entity.type
_entity.pdbx_description
1 polymer ?
#
loop_
_entity_poly.entity_id
_entity_poly.type
_entity_poly.pdbx_seq_one_letter_code
_entity_poly.pdbx_strand_id
1 'polypeptide(L)'
;MVHFGRYIKAHHVPGWETYYIGYKQLKRRINECSKHAAEGSEEERQEILRRFSTLLDSQVEKIVLFFLERQGILAGRLQELRERTEYDLSDENMGTTISLVSERGSLIEAYRQIGKDLLDLLQYVKMNAMGLRKILKKFDKRLGVRLREHYLHTRINHPYSQLQQVLRQVGIGAIIVTISRNLAELQSERWNSYSSFTLGNQIPKVIVPKEPIVKAIENEYQKLTKEASVLSFMASGFLLQPSDEELLETAEEIEYHPWSAYLNQLNTFLYMVNYYVIVPTSDEYAQLLNTPATVSGVVIGSMPLAATISAIIFTLWSNKSYKAPLIVSTLLLILGNLSYALALPLNSVWLLLLGRALEG
;
A
#
# COMPACT_ATOMS: atom_id res chain seq x y z
N MET A 1 -12.26 -13.31 16.42
CA MET A 1 -12.78 -12.30 15.44
C MET A 1 -14.10 -11.62 15.89
N VAL A 2 -14.25 -11.27 17.18
CA VAL A 2 -15.45 -10.62 17.79
C VAL A 2 -15.20 -9.13 18.12
N HIS A 3 -13.97 -8.65 17.99
CA HIS A 3 -13.55 -7.33 18.50
C HIS A 3 -13.97 -6.13 17.65
N PHE A 4 -14.12 -6.26 16.33
CA PHE A 4 -14.26 -5.06 15.49
C PHE A 4 -15.56 -4.26 15.70
N GLY A 5 -16.67 -4.93 16.01
CA GLY A 5 -17.92 -4.22 16.36
C GLY A 5 -17.83 -3.45 17.68
N ARG A 6 -17.03 -3.94 18.64
CA ARG A 6 -16.70 -3.20 19.87
C ARG A 6 -15.68 -2.09 19.59
N TYR A 7 -14.75 -2.34 18.67
CA TYR A 7 -13.73 -1.38 18.26
C TYR A 7 -14.33 -0.12 17.62
N ILE A 8 -15.30 -0.28 16.69
CA ILE A 8 -16.06 0.88 16.15
C ILE A 8 -16.74 1.65 17.26
N LYS A 9 -17.43 0.95 18.18
CA LYS A 9 -18.11 1.61 19.31
C LYS A 9 -17.16 2.33 20.27
N ALA A 10 -15.92 1.88 20.40
CA ALA A 10 -14.95 2.52 21.29
C ALA A 10 -14.19 3.69 20.64
N HIS A 11 -14.06 3.69 19.30
CA HIS A 11 -13.24 4.65 18.56
C HIS A 11 -14.05 5.43 17.51
N HIS A 12 -15.36 5.56 17.70
CA HIS A 12 -16.17 6.42 16.84
C HIS A 12 -16.01 7.88 17.28
N VAL A 13 -16.11 8.79 16.31
CA VAL A 13 -16.18 10.21 16.60
C VAL A 13 -17.56 10.51 17.20
N PRO A 14 -17.64 11.15 18.38
CA PRO A 14 -18.91 11.50 19.01
C PRO A 14 -19.81 12.31 18.06
N GLY A 15 -21.10 11.98 18.03
CA GLY A 15 -22.07 12.62 17.14
C GLY A 15 -22.11 12.09 15.71
N TRP A 16 -21.18 11.22 15.30
CA TRP A 16 -21.17 10.62 13.94
C TRP A 16 -21.63 9.15 13.92
N GLU A 17 -22.14 8.64 15.05
CA GLU A 17 -22.48 7.23 15.26
C GLU A 17 -23.37 6.61 14.18
N THR A 18 -24.35 7.38 13.69
CA THR A 18 -25.35 6.94 12.71
C THR A 18 -24.76 6.76 11.31
N TYR A 19 -23.69 7.47 10.99
CA TYR A 19 -23.07 7.48 9.67
C TYR A 19 -22.05 6.35 9.48
N TYR A 20 -21.56 5.75 10.57
CA TYR A 20 -20.72 4.56 10.49
C TYR A 20 -21.44 3.36 9.87
N ILE A 21 -20.66 2.47 9.25
CA ILE A 21 -21.16 1.23 8.68
C ILE A 21 -21.93 0.41 9.72
N GLY A 22 -23.12 -0.08 9.35
CA GLY A 22 -24.01 -0.90 10.18
C GLY A 22 -23.50 -2.31 10.45
N TYR A 23 -22.28 -2.45 11.01
CA TYR A 23 -21.55 -3.72 11.11
C TYR A 23 -22.32 -4.84 11.81
N LYS A 24 -23.08 -4.51 12.87
CA LYS A 24 -23.90 -5.50 13.60
C LYS A 24 -25.06 -6.01 12.74
N GLN A 25 -25.72 -5.12 11.98
CA GLN A 25 -26.84 -5.47 11.10
C GLN A 25 -26.35 -6.31 9.92
N LEU A 26 -25.24 -5.90 9.28
CA LEU A 26 -24.61 -6.66 8.20
C LEU A 26 -24.18 -8.06 8.65
N LYS A 27 -23.60 -8.18 9.85
CA LYS A 27 -23.22 -9.48 10.42
C LYS A 27 -24.44 -10.39 10.65
N ARG A 28 -25.55 -9.83 11.15
CA ARG A 28 -26.80 -10.59 11.33
C ARG A 28 -27.31 -11.08 9.97
N ARG A 29 -27.31 -10.22 8.96
CA ARG A 29 -27.74 -10.56 7.61
C ARG A 29 -26.88 -11.66 6.98
N ILE A 30 -25.56 -11.60 7.15
CA ILE A 30 -24.65 -12.68 6.71
C ILE A 30 -25.02 -14.02 7.34
N ASN A 31 -25.32 -14.04 8.65
CA ASN A 31 -25.69 -15.28 9.33
C ASN A 31 -27.05 -15.83 8.84
N GLU A 32 -28.02 -14.95 8.54
CA GLU A 32 -29.30 -15.34 7.94
C GLU A 32 -29.07 -15.93 6.54
N CYS A 33 -28.31 -15.23 5.69
CA CYS A 33 -27.96 -15.71 4.35
C CYS A 33 -27.22 -17.05 4.36
N SER A 34 -26.31 -17.27 5.31
CA SER A 34 -25.57 -18.54 5.41
C SER A 34 -26.44 -19.74 5.79
N LYS A 35 -27.59 -19.52 6.43
CA LYS A 35 -28.53 -20.61 6.74
C LYS A 35 -29.31 -21.02 5.49
N HIS A 36 -29.77 -20.05 4.71
CA HIS A 36 -30.53 -20.30 3.48
C HIS A 36 -29.63 -20.79 2.32
N ALA A 37 -28.36 -20.38 2.27
CA ALA A 37 -27.45 -20.78 1.20
C ALA A 37 -26.92 -22.22 1.30
N ALA A 38 -27.10 -22.91 2.42
CA ALA A 38 -26.64 -24.29 2.60
C ALA A 38 -27.56 -25.33 1.93
N GLU A 39 -28.81 -24.95 1.63
CA GLU A 39 -29.87 -25.84 1.14
C GLU A 39 -30.49 -25.36 -0.18
N GLY A 40 -30.10 -24.17 -0.66
CA GLY A 40 -30.75 -23.47 -1.76
C GLY A 40 -30.16 -23.69 -3.15
N SER A 41 -30.94 -23.39 -4.19
CA SER A 41 -30.52 -23.49 -5.60
C SER A 41 -29.50 -22.40 -5.98
N GLU A 42 -28.82 -22.56 -7.12
CA GLU A 42 -27.87 -21.57 -7.65
C GLU A 42 -28.53 -20.18 -7.86
N GLU A 43 -29.82 -20.15 -8.21
CA GLU A 43 -30.60 -18.92 -8.38
C GLU A 43 -30.84 -18.20 -7.04
N GLU A 44 -31.14 -18.96 -5.98
CA GLU A 44 -31.30 -18.40 -4.63
C GLU A 44 -29.98 -17.83 -4.10
N ARG A 45 -28.86 -18.49 -4.43
CA ARG A 45 -27.52 -17.98 -4.12
C ARG A 45 -27.25 -16.65 -4.82
N GLN A 46 -27.61 -16.52 -6.09
CA GLN A 46 -27.47 -15.26 -6.83
C GLN A 46 -28.37 -14.14 -6.27
N GLU A 47 -29.61 -14.45 -5.89
CA GLU A 47 -30.49 -13.45 -5.27
C GLU A 47 -29.98 -13.00 -3.89
N ILE A 48 -29.39 -13.91 -3.11
CA ILE A 48 -28.71 -13.57 -1.85
C ILE A 48 -27.54 -12.60 -2.10
N LEU A 49 -26.71 -12.87 -3.11
CA LEU A 49 -25.58 -12.00 -3.48
C LEU A 49 -26.06 -10.61 -3.91
N ARG A 50 -27.11 -10.55 -4.73
CA ARG A 50 -27.70 -9.30 -5.22
C ARG A 50 -28.26 -8.48 -4.05
N ARG A 51 -29.08 -9.08 -3.20
CA ARG A 51 -29.67 -8.41 -2.02
C ARG A 51 -28.60 -7.89 -1.07
N PHE A 52 -27.58 -8.69 -0.80
CA PHE A 52 -26.49 -8.26 0.07
C PHE A 52 -25.68 -7.12 -0.55
N SER A 53 -25.42 -7.16 -1.86
CA SER A 53 -24.73 -6.10 -2.57
C SER A 53 -25.51 -4.79 -2.53
N THR A 54 -26.83 -4.80 -2.75
CA THR A 54 -27.68 -3.61 -2.62
C THR A 54 -27.68 -3.04 -1.19
N LEU A 55 -27.72 -3.91 -0.18
CA LEU A 55 -27.58 -3.48 1.22
C LEU A 55 -26.22 -2.84 1.47
N LEU A 56 -25.15 -3.39 0.91
CA LEU A 56 -23.81 -2.83 1.06
C LEU A 56 -23.69 -1.48 0.35
N ASP A 57 -24.25 -1.36 -0.86
CA ASP A 57 -24.31 -0.11 -1.63
C ASP A 57 -24.97 1.01 -0.82
N SER A 58 -26.13 0.76 -0.19
CA SER A 58 -26.79 1.76 0.66
C SER A 58 -25.95 2.18 1.88
N GLN A 59 -25.12 1.27 2.43
CA GLN A 59 -24.20 1.62 3.51
C GLN A 59 -23.04 2.47 2.99
N VAL A 60 -22.48 2.14 1.82
CA VAL A 60 -21.42 2.91 1.18
C VAL A 60 -21.90 4.31 0.83
N GLU A 61 -23.07 4.42 0.23
CA GLU A 61 -23.70 5.69 -0.14
C GLU A 61 -23.83 6.61 1.08
N LYS A 62 -24.42 6.10 2.17
CA LYS A 62 -24.52 6.83 3.43
C LYS A 62 -23.17 7.35 3.92
N ILE A 63 -22.14 6.51 3.87
CA ILE A 63 -20.80 6.85 4.34
C ILE A 63 -20.20 7.97 3.48
N VAL A 64 -20.37 7.87 2.16
CA VAL A 64 -19.82 8.78 1.16
C VAL A 64 -20.50 10.14 1.19
N LEU A 65 -21.83 10.17 1.29
CA LEU A 65 -22.58 11.42 1.39
C LEU A 65 -22.17 12.21 2.62
N PHE A 66 -22.04 11.54 3.77
CA PHE A 66 -21.57 12.20 5.00
C PHE A 66 -20.12 12.67 4.88
N PHE A 67 -19.25 11.87 4.28
CA PHE A 67 -17.86 12.25 4.03
C PHE A 67 -17.79 13.52 3.17
N LEU A 68 -18.57 13.58 2.09
CA LEU A 68 -18.66 14.73 1.20
C LEU A 68 -19.14 16.00 1.89
N GLU A 69 -20.19 15.89 2.70
CA GLU A 69 -20.72 16.99 3.48
C GLU A 69 -19.64 17.56 4.41
N ARG A 70 -18.93 16.70 5.16
CA ARG A 70 -17.87 17.12 6.09
C ARG A 70 -16.67 17.72 5.36
N GLN A 71 -16.28 17.14 4.24
CA GLN A 71 -15.21 17.68 3.39
C GLN A 71 -15.56 19.08 2.88
N GLY A 72 -16.82 19.30 2.44
CA GLY A 72 -17.32 20.60 2.00
C GLY A 72 -17.30 21.66 3.11
N ILE A 73 -17.73 21.29 4.33
CA ILE A 73 -17.69 22.19 5.49
C ILE A 73 -16.24 22.60 5.82
N LEU A 74 -15.29 21.65 5.80
CA LEU A 74 -13.87 21.95 6.03
C LEU A 74 -13.29 22.87 4.96
N ALA A 75 -13.62 22.62 3.69
CA ALA A 75 -13.20 23.46 2.58
C ALA A 75 -13.74 24.89 2.69
N GLY A 76 -15.03 25.04 3.02
CA GLY A 76 -15.66 26.35 3.25
C GLY A 76 -14.99 27.13 4.38
N ARG A 77 -14.74 26.47 5.52
CA ARG A 77 -14.03 27.10 6.66
C ARG A 77 -12.60 27.51 6.32
N LEU A 78 -11.89 26.74 5.51
CA LEU A 78 -10.56 27.12 5.03
C LEU A 78 -10.61 28.36 4.12
N GLN A 79 -11.61 28.44 3.26
CA GLN A 79 -11.82 29.61 2.40
C GLN A 79 -12.10 30.86 3.26
N GLU A 80 -13.02 30.77 4.23
CA GLU A 80 -13.33 31.87 5.15
C GLU A 80 -12.09 32.35 5.92
N LEU A 81 -11.24 31.43 6.42
CA LEU A 81 -10.01 31.79 7.11
C LEU A 81 -9.00 32.47 6.19
N ARG A 82 -8.93 32.04 4.93
CA ARG A 82 -8.07 32.67 3.94
C ARG A 82 -8.52 34.10 3.64
N GLU A 83 -9.82 34.33 3.43
CA GLU A 83 -10.38 35.66 3.17
C GLU A 83 -10.11 36.63 4.34
N ARG A 84 -10.23 36.16 5.59
CA ARG A 84 -9.85 36.93 6.79
C ARG A 84 -8.36 37.27 6.78
N THR A 85 -7.52 36.29 6.47
CA THR A 85 -6.07 36.47 6.41
C THR A 85 -5.66 37.48 5.32
N GLU A 86 -6.35 37.50 4.18
CA GLU A 86 -6.07 38.43 3.06
C GLU A 86 -6.60 39.84 3.33
N TYR A 87 -7.77 39.99 3.96
CA TYR A 87 -8.33 41.28 4.37
C TYR A 87 -7.38 42.01 5.35
N ASP A 88 -6.92 41.31 6.38
CA ASP A 88 -6.04 41.87 7.41
C ASP A 88 -4.66 42.29 6.88
N LEU A 89 -4.20 41.72 5.75
CA LEU A 89 -2.96 42.11 5.08
C LEU A 89 -3.10 43.35 4.18
N SER A 90 -4.33 43.67 3.76
CA SER A 90 -4.62 44.80 2.87
C SER A 90 -4.89 46.12 3.61
N ASP A 91 -5.25 46.04 4.89
CA ASP A 91 -5.49 47.21 5.73
C ASP A 91 -4.16 47.59 6.43
N GLU A 92 -3.36 48.46 5.80
CA GLU A 92 -2.15 49.09 6.36
C GLU A 92 -2.43 50.01 7.58
N ASN A 93 -3.58 49.87 8.25
CA ASN A 93 -3.86 50.61 9.47
C ASN A 93 -3.17 49.95 10.66
N MET A 94 -2.06 50.58 11.03
CA MET A 94 -1.20 50.38 12.20
C MET A 94 -1.99 50.06 13.49
N GLY A 95 -2.38 48.79 13.67
CA GLY A 95 -2.76 48.24 14.95
C GLY A 95 -1.54 48.13 15.87
N THR A 96 -1.72 48.35 17.17
CA THR A 96 -0.66 48.15 18.16
C THR A 96 -0.11 46.72 18.05
N THR A 97 1.21 46.51 18.20
CA THR A 97 1.87 45.18 18.07
C THR A 97 1.16 44.06 18.85
N ILE A 98 0.49 44.40 19.95
CA ILE A 98 -0.28 43.47 20.79
C ILE A 98 -1.56 42.95 20.08
N SER A 99 -2.27 43.77 19.29
CA SER A 99 -3.48 43.36 18.54
C SER A 99 -3.11 42.34 17.46
N LEU A 100 -2.06 42.61 16.69
CA LEU A 100 -1.57 41.74 15.62
C LEU A 100 -1.11 40.37 16.13
N VAL A 101 -0.46 40.32 17.31
CA VAL A 101 -0.05 39.06 17.94
C VAL A 101 -1.27 38.26 18.42
N SER A 102 -2.29 38.93 18.95
CA SER A 102 -3.53 38.29 19.41
C SER A 102 -4.35 37.73 18.24
N GLU A 103 -4.48 38.48 17.14
CA GLU A 103 -5.15 38.07 15.91
C GLU A 103 -4.44 36.90 15.24
N ARG A 104 -3.11 36.97 15.10
CA ARG A 104 -2.29 35.86 14.60
C ARG A 104 -2.46 34.59 15.43
N GLY A 105 -2.51 34.72 16.76
CA GLY A 105 -2.80 33.61 17.66
C GLY A 105 -4.18 32.99 17.42
N SER A 106 -5.18 33.82 17.16
CA SER A 106 -6.55 33.37 16.86
C SER A 106 -6.64 32.61 15.53
N LEU A 107 -5.92 33.06 14.50
CA LEU A 107 -5.84 32.38 13.20
C LEU A 107 -5.17 31.01 13.32
N ILE A 108 -4.05 30.94 14.05
CA ILE A 108 -3.35 29.67 14.32
C ILE A 108 -4.31 28.68 15.00
N GLU A 109 -5.04 29.10 16.03
CA GLU A 109 -5.97 28.20 16.72
C GLU A 109 -7.13 27.77 15.81
N ALA A 110 -7.62 28.67 14.93
CA ALA A 110 -8.65 28.33 13.97
C ALA A 110 -8.16 27.26 12.95
N TYR A 111 -6.94 27.40 12.42
CA TYR A 111 -6.35 26.37 11.55
C TYR A 111 -6.11 25.05 12.30
N ARG A 112 -5.70 25.10 13.57
CA ARG A 112 -5.56 23.92 14.42
C ARG A 112 -6.90 23.22 14.64
N GLN A 113 -7.98 23.98 14.83
CA GLN A 113 -9.32 23.42 14.98
C GLN A 113 -9.77 22.72 13.70
N ILE A 114 -9.56 23.33 12.53
CA ILE A 114 -9.82 22.66 11.24
C ILE A 114 -8.97 21.39 11.11
N GLY A 115 -7.72 21.42 11.56
CA GLY A 115 -6.84 20.24 11.59
C GLY A 115 -7.38 19.11 12.48
N LYS A 116 -7.93 19.43 13.66
CA LYS A 116 -8.60 18.45 14.54
C LYS A 116 -9.83 17.85 13.87
N ASP A 117 -10.67 18.68 13.26
CA ASP A 117 -11.88 18.22 12.57
C ASP A 117 -11.54 17.35 11.33
N LEU A 118 -10.41 17.65 10.66
CA LEU A 118 -9.86 16.80 9.59
C LEU A 118 -9.37 15.46 10.11
N LEU A 119 -8.74 15.41 11.29
CA LEU A 119 -8.32 14.16 11.92
C LEU A 119 -9.51 13.25 12.20
N ASP A 120 -10.59 13.82 12.75
CA ASP A 120 -11.83 13.09 12.99
C ASP A 120 -12.39 12.52 11.67
N LEU A 121 -12.39 13.33 10.60
CA LEU A 121 -12.83 12.89 9.27
C LEU A 121 -11.96 11.74 8.72
N LEU A 122 -10.64 11.85 8.83
CA LEU A 122 -9.70 10.79 8.41
C LEU A 122 -9.95 9.49 9.18
N GLN A 123 -10.13 9.58 10.51
CA GLN A 123 -10.45 8.44 11.36
C GLN A 123 -11.78 7.81 10.95
N TYR A 124 -12.81 8.62 10.67
CA TYR A 124 -14.11 8.15 10.19
C TYR A 124 -13.98 7.35 8.88
N VAL A 125 -13.29 7.90 7.88
CA VAL A 125 -13.09 7.24 6.58
C VAL A 125 -12.34 5.92 6.77
N LYS A 126 -11.24 5.93 7.55
CA LYS A 126 -10.41 4.75 7.82
C LYS A 126 -11.23 3.63 8.48
N MET A 127 -12.02 3.96 9.49
CA MET A 127 -12.86 3.02 10.22
C MET A 127 -13.92 2.37 9.32
N ASN A 128 -14.53 3.15 8.45
CA ASN A 128 -15.54 2.66 7.51
C ASN A 128 -14.93 1.77 6.42
N ALA A 129 -13.77 2.15 5.85
CA ALA A 129 -13.02 1.34 4.91
C ALA A 129 -12.62 -0.03 5.51
N MET A 130 -12.09 -0.02 6.74
CA MET A 130 -11.80 -1.26 7.48
C MET A 130 -13.05 -2.11 7.72
N GLY A 131 -14.18 -1.48 8.04
CA GLY A 131 -15.44 -2.17 8.28
C GLY A 131 -15.98 -2.85 7.04
N LEU A 132 -15.94 -2.15 5.91
CA LEU A 132 -16.29 -2.69 4.59
C LEU A 132 -15.43 -3.91 4.26
N ARG A 133 -14.10 -3.79 4.36
CA ARG A 133 -13.14 -4.89 4.15
C ARG A 133 -13.47 -6.11 5.01
N LYS A 134 -13.70 -5.91 6.30
CA LYS A 134 -13.98 -7.00 7.25
C LYS A 134 -15.35 -7.64 7.04
N ILE A 135 -16.36 -6.89 6.58
CA ILE A 135 -17.67 -7.43 6.23
C ILE A 135 -17.59 -8.26 4.96
N LEU A 136 -16.94 -7.76 3.92
CA LEU A 136 -16.71 -8.51 2.69
C LEU A 136 -15.92 -9.81 2.98
N LYS A 137 -14.85 -9.74 3.80
CA LYS A 137 -14.12 -10.95 4.24
C LYS A 137 -14.98 -11.95 5.00
N LYS A 138 -15.90 -11.45 5.83
CA LYS A 138 -16.83 -12.31 6.57
C LYS A 138 -17.86 -12.96 5.67
N PHE A 139 -18.37 -12.22 4.69
CA PHE A 139 -19.34 -12.73 3.72
C PHE A 139 -18.74 -13.87 2.90
N ASP A 140 -17.57 -13.65 2.28
CA ASP A 140 -16.91 -14.67 1.46
C ASP A 140 -16.61 -15.94 2.28
N LYS A 141 -16.04 -15.79 3.49
CA LYS A 141 -15.69 -16.93 4.35
C LYS A 141 -16.90 -17.75 4.79
N ARG A 142 -18.08 -17.12 4.94
CA ARG A 142 -19.29 -17.80 5.40
C ARG A 142 -20.05 -18.51 4.28
N LEU A 143 -19.97 -17.99 3.07
CA LEU A 143 -20.75 -18.47 1.92
C LEU A 143 -19.89 -19.24 0.91
N GLY A 144 -18.56 -19.23 1.04
CA GLY A 144 -17.65 -19.87 0.09
C GLY A 144 -17.64 -19.20 -1.28
N VAL A 145 -18.13 -17.96 -1.39
CA VAL A 145 -18.25 -17.20 -2.65
C VAL A 145 -17.19 -16.09 -2.68
N ARG A 146 -16.71 -15.73 -3.88
CA ARG A 146 -15.80 -14.59 -4.11
C ARG A 146 -16.56 -13.29 -4.38
N LEU A 147 -17.47 -12.90 -3.48
CA LEU A 147 -18.25 -11.66 -3.68
C LEU A 147 -17.36 -10.43 -3.56
N ARG A 148 -16.40 -10.43 -2.63
CA ARG A 148 -15.51 -9.28 -2.39
C ARG A 148 -14.81 -8.80 -3.65
N GLU A 149 -14.23 -9.70 -4.42
CA GLU A 149 -13.50 -9.37 -5.65
C GLU A 149 -14.45 -8.74 -6.67
N HIS A 150 -15.58 -9.39 -6.94
CA HIS A 150 -16.56 -8.92 -7.92
C HIS A 150 -17.19 -7.58 -7.52
N TYR A 151 -17.59 -7.45 -6.26
CA TYR A 151 -18.16 -6.23 -5.70
C TYR A 151 -17.16 -5.07 -5.76
N LEU A 152 -15.92 -5.29 -5.29
CA LEU A 152 -14.88 -4.26 -5.30
C LEU A 152 -14.48 -3.87 -6.72
N HIS A 153 -14.30 -4.82 -7.63
CA HIS A 153 -13.95 -4.51 -9.01
C HIS A 153 -15.02 -3.65 -9.70
N THR A 154 -16.29 -4.06 -9.65
CA THR A 154 -17.39 -3.32 -10.26
C THR A 154 -17.58 -1.96 -9.60
N ARG A 155 -17.37 -1.87 -8.28
CA ARG A 155 -17.61 -0.64 -7.52
C ARG A 155 -16.39 0.25 -7.39
N ILE A 156 -15.16 -0.14 -7.72
CA ILE A 156 -13.98 0.75 -7.69
C ILE A 156 -13.66 1.31 -9.07
N ASN A 157 -13.94 0.53 -10.12
CA ASN A 157 -13.60 0.90 -11.50
C ASN A 157 -14.73 1.65 -12.24
N HIS A 158 -15.89 1.85 -11.60
CA HIS A 158 -17.00 2.59 -12.21
C HIS A 158 -16.75 4.11 -12.12
N PRO A 159 -16.98 4.90 -13.19
CA PRO A 159 -16.69 6.34 -13.24
C PRO A 159 -17.47 7.19 -12.21
N TYR A 160 -18.63 6.70 -11.75
CA TYR A 160 -19.43 7.32 -10.69
C TYR A 160 -19.33 6.56 -9.36
N SER A 161 -18.21 5.88 -9.14
CA SER A 161 -18.02 5.09 -7.93
C SER A 161 -17.95 5.97 -6.69
N GLN A 162 -18.93 5.78 -5.81
CA GLN A 162 -18.92 6.33 -4.46
C GLN A 162 -17.76 5.75 -3.62
N LEU A 163 -17.37 4.50 -3.85
CA LEU A 163 -16.24 3.85 -3.16
C LEU A 163 -14.90 4.50 -3.54
N GLN A 164 -14.75 4.89 -4.80
CA GLN A 164 -13.55 5.53 -5.34
C GLN A 164 -13.31 6.89 -4.66
N GLN A 165 -14.36 7.58 -4.24
CA GLN A 165 -14.24 8.84 -3.52
C GLN A 165 -13.66 8.65 -2.10
N VAL A 166 -14.10 7.60 -1.40
CA VAL A 166 -13.53 7.18 -0.10
C VAL A 166 -12.07 6.74 -0.26
N LEU A 167 -11.74 6.06 -1.38
CA LEU A 167 -10.46 5.39 -1.58
C LEU A 167 -9.37 6.26 -2.22
N ARG A 168 -9.71 7.10 -3.20
CA ARG A 168 -8.74 7.98 -3.87
C ARG A 168 -8.50 9.29 -3.13
N GLN A 169 -9.34 9.64 -2.14
CA GLN A 169 -9.13 10.79 -1.23
C GLN A 169 -8.87 12.14 -1.94
N VAL A 170 -9.37 12.31 -3.17
CA VAL A 170 -9.12 13.51 -3.97
C VAL A 170 -9.79 14.70 -3.29
N GLY A 171 -8.97 15.61 -2.75
CA GLY A 171 -9.39 16.81 -2.03
C GLY A 171 -8.97 16.85 -0.55
N ILE A 172 -8.80 15.71 0.12
CA ILE A 172 -8.22 15.66 1.48
C ILE A 172 -6.77 16.16 1.43
N GLY A 173 -5.98 15.67 0.46
CA GLY A 173 -4.59 16.10 0.31
C GLY A 173 -4.43 17.60 0.11
N ALA A 174 -5.36 18.25 -0.62
CA ALA A 174 -5.35 19.69 -0.80
C ALA A 174 -5.60 20.43 0.52
N ILE A 175 -6.58 19.98 1.32
CA ILE A 175 -6.88 20.52 2.65
C ILE A 175 -5.65 20.38 3.57
N ILE A 176 -4.99 19.21 3.58
CA ILE A 176 -3.77 18.97 4.37
C ILE A 176 -2.66 19.95 3.98
N VAL A 177 -2.42 20.13 2.67
CA VAL A 177 -1.41 21.05 2.15
C VAL A 177 -1.73 22.49 2.53
N THR A 178 -2.98 22.93 2.38
CA THR A 178 -3.40 24.29 2.74
C THR A 178 -3.23 24.56 4.23
N ILE A 179 -3.65 23.65 5.11
CA ILE A 179 -3.47 23.78 6.56
C ILE A 179 -1.98 23.84 6.90
N SER A 180 -1.19 22.90 6.38
CA SER A 180 0.24 22.80 6.68
C SER A 180 1.00 24.05 6.23
N ARG A 181 0.69 24.56 5.04
CA ARG A 181 1.30 25.78 4.49
C ARG A 181 0.93 27.01 5.31
N ASN A 182 -0.36 27.25 5.56
CA ASN A 182 -0.80 28.46 6.24
C ASN A 182 -0.36 28.48 7.71
N LEU A 183 -0.32 27.33 8.40
CA LEU A 183 0.25 27.22 9.75
C LEU A 183 1.76 27.52 9.75
N ALA A 184 2.50 27.03 8.75
CA ALA A 184 3.93 27.31 8.62
C ALA A 184 4.20 28.81 8.40
N GLU A 185 3.43 29.45 7.52
CA GLU A 185 3.50 30.89 7.25
C GLU A 185 3.19 31.70 8.54
N LEU A 186 2.08 31.35 9.21
CA LEU A 186 1.65 31.92 10.49
C LEU A 186 2.60 31.67 11.64
N GLN A 187 3.57 30.76 11.56
CA GLN A 187 4.54 30.49 12.64
C GLN A 187 5.94 30.98 12.34
N SER A 188 6.24 31.31 11.09
CA SER A 188 7.52 31.89 10.74
C SER A 188 7.71 33.27 11.40
N GLU A 189 8.93 33.57 11.86
CA GLU A 189 9.30 34.90 12.41
C GLU A 189 9.20 36.01 11.35
N ARG A 190 8.88 35.66 10.10
CA ARG A 190 8.92 36.52 8.92
C ARG A 190 7.54 36.74 8.32
N TRP A 191 6.52 36.85 9.16
CA TRP A 191 5.12 37.17 8.80
C TRP A 191 4.99 38.32 7.78
N ASN A 192 5.96 39.24 7.74
CA ASN A 192 5.97 40.41 6.85
C ASN A 192 6.77 40.25 5.55
N SER A 193 7.21 39.05 5.16
CA SER A 193 7.89 38.91 3.87
C SER A 193 7.55 37.59 3.17
N TYR A 194 7.15 37.73 1.90
CA TYR A 194 6.97 36.68 0.90
C TYR A 194 5.56 36.08 0.78
N SER A 195 4.63 36.90 0.28
CA SER A 195 3.75 36.43 -0.80
C SER A 195 4.61 36.12 -2.03
N SER A 196 5.01 34.86 -2.22
CA SER A 196 5.60 34.42 -3.47
C SER A 196 5.15 32.99 -3.76
N PHE A 197 4.14 32.92 -4.61
CA PHE A 197 3.59 31.70 -5.21
C PHE A 197 4.71 30.98 -5.97
N THR A 198 5.33 29.95 -5.38
CA THR A 198 6.21 29.05 -6.11
C THR A 198 5.42 27.82 -6.55
N LEU A 199 4.95 27.87 -7.79
CA LEU A 199 4.43 26.73 -8.54
C LEU A 199 5.60 25.79 -8.89
N GLY A 200 6.04 24.99 -7.92
CA GLY A 200 7.00 23.92 -8.11
C GLY A 200 6.44 22.64 -7.49
N ASN A 201 6.54 21.52 -8.21
CA ASN A 201 6.13 20.17 -7.78
C ASN A 201 6.91 19.62 -6.57
N GLN A 202 7.52 20.49 -5.77
CA GLN A 202 8.21 20.13 -4.54
C GLN A 202 7.59 20.96 -3.42
N ILE A 203 6.93 20.27 -2.49
CA ILE A 203 6.54 20.84 -1.20
C ILE A 203 7.79 21.51 -0.65
N PRO A 204 7.81 22.85 -0.46
CA PRO A 204 9.00 23.49 0.05
C PRO A 204 9.30 22.86 1.39
N LYS A 205 10.51 22.30 1.53
CA LYS A 205 11.10 21.87 2.81
C LYS A 205 11.39 23.13 3.64
N VAL A 206 10.37 23.98 3.86
CA VAL A 206 10.43 25.05 4.83
C VAL A 206 10.41 24.35 6.18
N ILE A 207 11.49 24.58 6.90
CA ILE A 207 11.79 24.01 8.21
C ILE A 207 10.70 24.52 9.17
N VAL A 208 9.63 23.74 9.34
CA VAL A 208 8.62 24.00 10.39
C VAL A 208 9.07 23.28 11.65
N PRO A 209 9.03 23.92 12.83
CA PRO A 209 9.12 23.22 14.10
C PRO A 209 7.88 22.34 14.29
N LYS A 210 7.86 21.18 13.63
CA LYS A 210 7.16 19.93 13.99
C LYS A 210 5.83 20.11 14.75
N GLU A 211 4.88 20.84 14.17
CA GLU A 211 3.53 20.98 14.71
C GLU A 211 2.88 19.61 15.02
N PRO A 212 2.34 19.40 16.23
CA PRO A 212 1.81 18.10 16.63
C PRO A 212 0.58 17.69 15.82
N ILE A 213 -0.26 18.67 15.43
CA ILE A 213 -1.48 18.43 14.66
C ILE A 213 -1.14 18.02 13.22
N VAL A 214 -0.20 18.71 12.57
CA VAL A 214 0.24 18.35 11.21
C VAL A 214 0.84 16.94 11.16
N LYS A 215 1.65 16.56 12.16
CA LYS A 215 2.16 15.19 12.27
C LYS A 215 1.06 14.16 12.49
N ALA A 216 0.08 14.47 13.34
CA ALA A 216 -1.03 13.57 13.57
C ALA A 216 -1.82 13.35 12.27
N ILE A 217 -2.06 14.42 11.51
CA ILE A 217 -2.76 14.37 10.21
C ILE A 217 -1.99 13.49 9.23
N GLU A 218 -0.68 13.72 9.09
CA GLU A 218 0.18 12.93 8.21
C GLU A 218 0.15 11.43 8.58
N ASN A 219 0.32 11.11 9.87
CA ASN A 219 0.29 9.73 10.35
C ASN A 219 -1.06 9.05 10.08
N GLU A 220 -2.16 9.75 10.29
CA GLU A 220 -3.51 9.21 10.10
C GLU A 220 -3.85 9.07 8.61
N TYR A 221 -3.41 10.03 7.78
CA TYR A 221 -3.52 10.01 6.32
C TYR A 221 -2.72 8.84 5.72
N GLN A 222 -1.50 8.58 6.20
CA GLN A 222 -0.71 7.42 5.79
C GLN A 222 -1.41 6.09 6.11
N LYS A 223 -1.97 5.96 7.32
CA LYS A 223 -2.75 4.76 7.72
C LYS A 223 -3.96 4.56 6.81
N LEU A 224 -4.67 5.65 6.48
CA LEU A 224 -5.82 5.60 5.58
C LEU A 224 -5.39 5.19 4.15
N THR A 225 -4.31 5.77 3.64
CA THR A 225 -3.75 5.45 2.32
C THR A 225 -3.35 3.97 2.22
N LYS A 226 -2.77 3.40 3.29
CA LYS A 226 -2.47 1.96 3.38
C LYS A 226 -3.73 1.10 3.34
N GLU A 227 -4.79 1.44 4.06
CA GLU A 227 -6.05 0.70 4.00
C GLU A 227 -6.75 0.84 2.63
N ALA A 228 -6.66 2.02 2.01
CA ALA A 228 -7.24 2.27 0.70
C ALA A 228 -6.49 1.51 -0.41
N SER A 229 -5.15 1.46 -0.36
CA SER A 229 -4.34 0.70 -1.31
C SER A 229 -4.62 -0.80 -1.21
N VAL A 230 -4.82 -1.33 0.00
CA VAL A 230 -5.22 -2.71 0.23
C VAL A 230 -6.57 -3.03 -0.42
N LEU A 231 -7.57 -2.14 -0.27
CA LEU A 231 -8.89 -2.29 -0.90
C LEU A 231 -8.80 -2.19 -2.43
N SER A 232 -8.02 -1.26 -2.96
CA SER A 232 -7.77 -1.13 -4.39
C SER A 232 -7.07 -2.37 -4.96
N PHE A 233 -6.07 -2.89 -4.26
CA PHE A 233 -5.35 -4.09 -4.67
C PHE A 233 -6.27 -5.32 -4.69
N MET A 234 -7.13 -5.49 -3.69
CA MET A 234 -8.14 -6.56 -3.69
C MET A 234 -9.13 -6.45 -4.87
N ALA A 235 -9.42 -5.24 -5.33
CA ALA A 235 -10.26 -5.02 -6.51
C ALA A 235 -9.53 -5.41 -7.82
N SER A 236 -8.21 -5.23 -7.85
CA SER A 236 -7.34 -5.57 -8.98
C SER A 236 -6.94 -7.05 -9.04
N GLY A 237 -7.35 -7.87 -8.06
CA GLY A 237 -6.97 -9.27 -7.89
C GLY A 237 -7.42 -10.27 -8.97
N PHE A 238 -7.74 -9.82 -10.19
CA PHE A 238 -8.01 -10.71 -11.33
C PHE A 238 -6.77 -11.54 -11.75
N LEU A 239 -5.55 -11.24 -11.26
CA LEU A 239 -4.33 -11.93 -11.71
C LEU A 239 -3.38 -12.51 -10.65
N LEU A 240 -3.41 -12.10 -9.38
CA LEU A 240 -2.51 -12.66 -8.35
C LEU A 240 -3.20 -12.69 -6.98
N GLN A 241 -3.35 -13.89 -6.41
CA GLN A 241 -3.86 -14.09 -5.04
C GLN A 241 -2.68 -14.05 -4.06
N PRO A 242 -2.68 -13.16 -3.05
CA PRO A 242 -1.81 -13.33 -1.90
C PRO A 242 -2.41 -14.39 -0.95
N SER A 243 -1.56 -15.22 -0.34
CA SER A 243 -1.96 -16.18 0.69
C SER A 243 -2.44 -15.45 1.96
N ASP A 244 -3.28 -16.09 2.78
CA ASP A 244 -3.78 -15.50 4.04
C ASP A 244 -2.66 -15.10 5.04
N GLU A 245 -1.41 -15.56 4.81
CA GLU A 245 -0.18 -15.17 5.53
C GLU A 245 0.32 -13.77 5.13
N GLU A 246 0.29 -13.38 3.85
CA GLU A 246 0.71 -12.05 3.39
C GLU A 246 -0.23 -10.92 3.89
N LEU A 247 -1.49 -11.26 4.19
CA LEU A 247 -2.47 -10.35 4.82
C LEU A 247 -2.21 -10.08 6.31
N LEU A 248 -1.42 -10.93 6.97
CA LEU A 248 -0.95 -10.71 8.34
C LEU A 248 0.38 -9.95 8.34
N GLU A 249 1.29 -10.25 7.40
CA GLU A 249 2.55 -9.53 7.23
C GLU A 249 2.38 -8.06 6.83
N THR A 250 1.31 -7.71 6.09
CA THR A 250 1.03 -6.30 5.77
C THR A 250 0.49 -5.49 6.95
N ALA A 251 0.07 -6.13 8.05
CA ALA A 251 -0.47 -5.46 9.25
C ALA A 251 0.59 -5.18 10.32
N GLU A 252 1.66 -5.98 10.37
CA GLU A 252 2.87 -5.66 11.13
C GLU A 252 3.73 -4.70 10.30
N GLU A 253 4.49 -3.82 10.96
CA GLU A 253 5.57 -3.10 10.29
C GLU A 253 6.41 -4.15 9.56
N ILE A 254 6.70 -3.95 8.26
CA ILE A 254 7.66 -4.81 7.56
C ILE A 254 9.00 -4.54 8.25
N GLU A 255 9.26 -5.29 9.31
CA GLU A 255 10.56 -5.46 9.89
C GLU A 255 11.36 -6.16 8.79
N TYR A 256 12.08 -5.36 8.00
CA TYR A 256 12.99 -5.88 6.99
C TYR A 256 13.86 -6.93 7.67
N HIS A 257 13.66 -8.21 7.35
CA HIS A 257 14.58 -9.23 7.83
C HIS A 257 15.91 -9.01 7.09
N PRO A 258 16.96 -8.51 7.75
CA PRO A 258 18.22 -8.16 7.07
C PRO A 258 18.83 -9.38 6.38
N TRP A 259 18.52 -10.58 6.89
CA TRP A 259 18.97 -11.85 6.35
C TRP A 259 18.40 -12.17 4.95
N SER A 260 17.13 -11.88 4.68
CA SER A 260 16.55 -12.16 3.35
C SER A 260 17.11 -11.20 2.30
N ALA A 261 17.33 -9.93 2.67
CA ALA A 261 17.99 -8.95 1.81
C ALA A 261 19.43 -9.36 1.51
N TYR A 262 20.20 -9.76 2.53
CA TYR A 262 21.57 -10.23 2.37
C TYR A 262 21.66 -11.48 1.47
N LEU A 263 20.80 -12.47 1.71
CA LEU A 263 20.75 -13.69 0.89
C LEU A 263 20.41 -13.37 -0.56
N ASN A 264 19.43 -12.50 -0.81
CA ASN A 264 19.08 -12.12 -2.18
C ASN A 264 20.24 -11.38 -2.87
N GLN A 265 20.93 -10.49 -2.16
CA GLN A 265 22.07 -9.76 -2.68
C GLN A 265 23.27 -10.68 -2.98
N LEU A 266 23.53 -11.67 -2.11
CA LEU A 266 24.53 -12.72 -2.34
C LEU A 266 24.15 -13.58 -3.56
N ASN A 267 22.89 -13.97 -3.67
CA ASN A 267 22.38 -14.75 -4.80
C ASN A 267 22.57 -14.00 -6.13
N THR A 268 22.20 -12.73 -6.19
CA THR A 268 22.43 -11.88 -7.37
C THR A 268 23.91 -11.72 -7.66
N PHE A 269 24.75 -11.52 -6.64
CA PHE A 269 26.19 -11.41 -6.83
C PHE A 269 26.78 -12.68 -7.47
N LEU A 270 26.49 -13.85 -6.92
CA LEU A 270 26.99 -15.13 -7.44
C LEU A 270 26.49 -15.39 -8.87
N TYR A 271 25.25 -15.03 -9.17
CA TYR A 271 24.71 -15.14 -10.52
C TYR A 271 25.43 -14.21 -11.50
N MET A 272 25.76 -12.98 -11.10
CA MET A 272 26.49 -12.03 -11.95
C MET A 272 27.94 -12.44 -12.18
N VAL A 273 28.60 -13.12 -11.24
CA VAL A 273 29.94 -13.70 -11.44
C VAL A 273 29.96 -14.65 -12.65
N ASN A 274 28.90 -15.43 -12.86
CA ASN A 274 28.81 -16.34 -14.00
C ASN A 274 28.87 -15.61 -15.35
N TYR A 275 28.28 -14.42 -15.46
CA TYR A 275 28.27 -13.65 -16.71
C TYR A 275 29.55 -12.83 -16.92
N TYR A 276 30.14 -12.31 -15.85
CA TYR A 276 31.29 -11.39 -15.97
C TYR A 276 32.64 -12.07 -15.83
N VAL A 277 32.70 -13.26 -15.21
CA VAL A 277 33.95 -14.00 -15.03
C VAL A 277 33.93 -15.24 -15.92
N ILE A 278 32.92 -16.11 -15.78
CA ILE A 278 32.94 -17.42 -16.44
C ILE A 278 32.73 -17.31 -17.96
N VAL A 279 31.74 -16.56 -18.43
CA VAL A 279 31.48 -16.41 -19.88
C VAL A 279 32.68 -15.83 -20.67
N PRO A 280 33.36 -14.75 -20.25
CA PRO A 280 34.50 -14.23 -21.01
C PRO A 280 35.76 -15.10 -20.88
N THR A 281 35.91 -15.89 -19.82
CA THR A 281 37.10 -16.75 -19.60
C THR A 281 36.93 -18.19 -20.10
N SER A 282 35.73 -18.58 -20.56
CA SER A 282 35.43 -19.97 -20.89
C SER A 282 36.27 -20.54 -22.03
N ASP A 283 36.72 -19.70 -22.97
CA ASP A 283 37.57 -20.12 -24.09
C ASP A 283 39.00 -20.45 -23.62
N GLU A 284 39.61 -19.55 -22.86
CA GLU A 284 40.92 -19.78 -22.23
C GLU A 284 40.86 -21.00 -21.29
N TYR A 285 39.78 -21.14 -20.53
CA TYR A 285 39.58 -22.26 -19.62
C TYR A 285 39.46 -23.61 -20.37
N ALA A 286 38.76 -23.65 -21.50
CA ALA A 286 38.64 -24.84 -22.33
C ALA A 286 39.98 -25.24 -22.97
N GLN A 287 40.80 -24.26 -23.36
CA GLN A 287 42.14 -24.48 -23.88
C GLN A 287 43.07 -25.06 -22.80
N LEU A 288 43.00 -24.56 -21.56
CA LEU A 288 43.77 -25.09 -20.43
C LEU A 288 43.40 -26.54 -20.07
N LEU A 289 42.15 -26.95 -20.32
CA LEU A 289 41.70 -28.33 -20.17
C LEU A 289 42.06 -29.25 -21.37
N ASN A 290 42.86 -28.75 -22.33
CA ASN A 290 43.20 -29.45 -23.57
C ASN A 290 41.98 -29.87 -24.40
N THR A 291 40.90 -29.08 -24.35
CA THR A 291 39.68 -29.36 -25.11
C THR A 291 39.50 -28.45 -26.33
N PRO A 292 38.80 -28.90 -27.37
CA PRO A 292 38.51 -28.07 -28.53
C PRO A 292 37.70 -26.83 -28.17
N ALA A 293 37.93 -25.71 -28.87
CA ALA A 293 37.22 -24.44 -28.67
C ALA A 293 35.68 -24.57 -28.80
N THR A 294 35.18 -25.61 -29.48
CA THR A 294 33.74 -25.91 -29.56
C THR A 294 33.11 -26.21 -28.19
N VAL A 295 33.89 -26.71 -27.22
CA VAL A 295 33.43 -26.96 -25.85
C VAL A 295 33.11 -25.64 -25.13
N SER A 296 33.85 -24.56 -25.40
CA SER A 296 33.57 -23.23 -24.82
C SER A 296 32.13 -22.76 -25.14
N GLY A 297 31.67 -22.97 -26.38
CA GLY A 297 30.28 -22.66 -26.76
C GLY A 297 29.24 -23.48 -25.98
N VAL A 298 29.53 -24.77 -25.72
CA VAL A 298 28.66 -25.64 -24.91
C VAL A 298 28.64 -25.21 -23.45
N VAL A 299 29.77 -24.74 -22.92
CA VAL A 299 29.91 -24.23 -21.55
C VAL A 299 29.14 -22.93 -21.35
N ILE A 300 29.15 -22.05 -22.35
CA ILE A 300 28.34 -20.83 -22.34
C ILE A 300 26.85 -21.17 -22.43
N GLY A 301 26.46 -22.08 -23.34
CA GLY A 301 25.05 -22.40 -23.61
C GLY A 301 24.36 -23.33 -22.61
N SER A 302 25.12 -24.13 -21.84
CA SER A 302 24.56 -25.09 -20.87
C SER A 302 23.84 -24.43 -19.71
N MET A 303 24.35 -23.30 -19.18
CA MET A 303 23.73 -22.57 -18.07
C MET A 303 22.35 -22.00 -18.43
N PRO A 304 22.16 -21.24 -19.53
CA PRO A 304 20.83 -20.78 -19.93
C PRO A 304 19.85 -21.93 -20.20
N LEU A 305 20.32 -23.04 -20.78
CA LEU A 305 19.48 -24.21 -21.03
C LEU A 305 18.97 -24.82 -19.71
N ALA A 306 19.86 -25.01 -18.73
CA ALA A 306 19.48 -25.49 -17.40
C ALA A 306 18.50 -24.51 -16.72
N ALA A 307 18.75 -23.21 -16.83
CA ALA A 307 17.88 -22.16 -16.31
C ALA A 307 16.46 -22.19 -16.88
N THR A 308 16.27 -22.53 -18.16
CA THR A 308 14.92 -22.68 -18.73
C THR A 308 14.14 -23.84 -18.12
N ILE A 309 14.82 -24.93 -17.76
CA ILE A 309 14.21 -26.10 -17.12
C ILE A 309 13.93 -25.81 -15.65
N SER A 310 14.91 -25.22 -14.94
CA SER A 310 14.81 -24.88 -13.53
C SER A 310 13.74 -23.81 -13.27
N ALA A 311 13.56 -22.85 -14.20
CA ALA A 311 12.58 -21.77 -14.08
C ALA A 311 11.16 -22.29 -13.86
N ILE A 312 10.76 -23.38 -14.52
CA ILE A 312 9.43 -23.98 -14.34
C ILE A 312 9.28 -24.52 -12.91
N ILE A 313 10.29 -25.24 -12.42
CA ILE A 313 10.30 -25.84 -11.08
C ILE A 313 10.29 -24.75 -10.00
N PHE A 314 11.18 -23.75 -10.14
CA PHE A 314 11.28 -22.64 -9.21
C PHE A 314 10.01 -21.79 -9.20
N THR A 315 9.34 -21.60 -10.35
CA THR A 315 8.06 -20.87 -10.43
C THR A 315 6.94 -21.61 -9.71
N LEU A 316 6.86 -22.94 -9.84
CA LEU A 316 5.84 -23.72 -9.13
C LEU A 316 6.09 -23.79 -7.62
N TRP A 317 7.36 -23.78 -7.21
CA TRP A 317 7.75 -23.85 -5.80
C TRP A 317 7.65 -22.49 -5.08
N SER A 318 8.03 -21.41 -5.75
CA SER A 318 7.98 -20.04 -5.19
C SER A 318 6.55 -19.60 -4.87
N ASN A 319 5.55 -20.12 -5.60
CA ASN A 319 4.12 -19.89 -5.32
C ASN A 319 3.67 -20.41 -3.94
N LYS A 320 4.42 -21.31 -3.30
CA LYS A 320 4.10 -21.83 -1.95
C LYS A 320 5.02 -21.30 -0.86
N SER A 321 6.28 -21.01 -1.17
CA SER A 321 7.26 -20.48 -0.21
C SER A 321 8.37 -19.77 -0.95
N TYR A 322 8.70 -18.54 -0.56
CA TYR A 322 9.78 -17.77 -1.18
C TYR A 322 11.17 -18.05 -0.56
N LYS A 323 11.22 -18.39 0.74
CA LYS A 323 12.49 -18.58 1.47
C LYS A 323 13.23 -19.85 1.05
N ALA A 324 12.52 -20.97 0.89
CA ALA A 324 13.15 -22.26 0.57
C ALA A 324 13.78 -22.32 -0.84
N PRO A 325 13.11 -21.86 -1.91
CA PRO A 325 13.71 -21.85 -3.24
C PRO A 325 14.90 -20.88 -3.33
N LEU A 326 14.86 -19.74 -2.62
CA LEU A 326 15.98 -18.79 -2.59
C LEU A 326 17.23 -19.43 -1.96
N ILE A 327 17.09 -20.10 -0.81
CA ILE A 327 18.22 -20.78 -0.14
C ILE A 327 18.80 -21.87 -1.04
N VAL A 328 17.94 -22.68 -1.66
CA VAL A 328 18.39 -23.75 -2.56
C VAL A 328 19.07 -23.20 -3.81
N SER A 329 18.54 -22.12 -4.41
CA SER A 329 19.18 -21.44 -5.54
C SER A 329 20.58 -20.92 -5.17
N THR A 330 20.71 -20.28 -4.00
CA THR A 330 22.02 -19.79 -3.54
C THR A 330 23.00 -20.93 -3.29
N LEU A 331 22.56 -22.06 -2.70
CA LEU A 331 23.41 -23.23 -2.50
C LEU A 331 23.85 -23.88 -3.82
N LEU A 332 22.94 -23.98 -4.79
CA LEU A 332 23.26 -24.50 -6.12
C LEU A 332 24.26 -23.61 -6.85
N LEU A 333 24.14 -22.28 -6.75
CA LEU A 333 25.12 -21.34 -7.30
C LEU A 333 26.49 -21.48 -6.64
N ILE A 334 26.57 -21.70 -5.33
CA ILE A 334 27.84 -21.95 -4.62
C ILE A 334 28.46 -23.26 -5.11
N LEU A 335 27.67 -24.34 -5.17
CA LEU A 335 28.14 -25.65 -5.61
C LEU A 335 28.56 -25.65 -7.09
N GLY A 336 27.82 -24.94 -7.94
CA GLY A 336 28.11 -24.79 -9.36
C GLY A 336 29.43 -24.07 -9.59
N ASN A 337 29.61 -22.90 -8.97
CA ASN A 337 30.86 -22.13 -9.03
C ASN A 337 32.05 -22.92 -8.46
N LEU A 338 31.85 -23.67 -7.37
CA LEU A 338 32.89 -24.53 -6.80
C LEU A 338 33.27 -25.68 -7.76
N SER A 339 32.27 -26.31 -8.38
CA SER A 339 32.48 -27.37 -9.37
C SER A 339 33.22 -26.83 -10.61
N TYR A 340 32.88 -25.61 -11.04
CA TYR A 340 33.59 -24.91 -12.10
C TYR A 340 35.05 -24.63 -11.72
N ALA A 341 35.33 -24.17 -10.50
CA ALA A 341 36.71 -23.92 -10.05
C ALA A 341 37.54 -25.22 -9.93
N LEU A 342 36.93 -26.32 -9.49
CA LEU A 342 37.60 -27.62 -9.30
C LEU A 342 37.78 -28.41 -10.60
N ALA A 343 37.13 -28.02 -11.70
CA ALA A 343 37.24 -28.74 -12.97
C ALA A 343 38.66 -28.72 -13.56
N LEU A 344 39.40 -27.62 -13.42
CA LEU A 344 40.79 -27.48 -13.88
C LEU A 344 41.76 -28.38 -13.11
N PRO A 345 41.86 -28.35 -11.76
CA PRO A 345 42.79 -29.22 -11.03
C PRO A 345 42.44 -30.70 -11.16
N LEU A 346 41.16 -31.05 -11.38
CA LEU A 346 40.73 -32.44 -11.59
C LEU A 346 40.73 -32.85 -13.08
N ASN A 347 41.11 -31.94 -13.98
CA ASN A 347 41.16 -32.13 -15.44
C ASN A 347 39.89 -32.81 -16.00
N SER A 348 38.70 -32.33 -15.61
CA SER A 348 37.41 -32.97 -15.94
C SER A 348 36.42 -32.01 -16.58
N VAL A 349 36.16 -32.23 -17.87
CA VAL A 349 35.17 -31.48 -18.67
C VAL A 349 33.74 -31.76 -18.20
N TRP A 350 33.46 -32.97 -17.73
CA TRP A 350 32.15 -33.33 -17.21
C TRP A 350 31.82 -32.61 -15.91
N LEU A 351 32.83 -32.42 -15.04
CA LEU A 351 32.65 -31.65 -13.82
C LEU A 351 32.39 -30.17 -14.11
N LEU A 352 33.07 -29.65 -15.14
CA LEU A 352 32.83 -28.29 -15.64
C LEU A 352 31.40 -28.11 -16.16
N LEU A 353 30.92 -29.01 -17.03
CA LEU A 353 29.55 -28.96 -17.55
C LEU A 353 28.50 -29.16 -16.46
N LEU A 354 28.77 -30.02 -15.47
CA LEU A 354 27.91 -30.20 -14.30
C LEU A 354 27.82 -28.91 -13.48
N GLY A 355 28.95 -28.24 -13.24
CA GLY A 355 28.98 -26.95 -12.53
C GLY A 355 28.10 -25.90 -13.22
N ARG A 356 28.20 -25.80 -14.55
CA ARG A 356 27.36 -24.90 -15.36
C ARG A 356 25.88 -25.26 -15.34
N ALA A 357 25.56 -26.54 -15.31
CA ALA A 357 24.17 -26.99 -15.21
C ALA A 357 23.55 -26.72 -13.83
N LEU A 358 24.35 -26.69 -12.76
CA LEU A 358 23.86 -26.34 -11.41
C LEU A 358 23.64 -24.82 -11.24
N GLU A 359 24.31 -23.99 -12.04
CA GLU A 359 24.18 -22.52 -12.00
C GLU A 359 22.92 -21.99 -12.69
N GLY A 360 22.25 -22.83 -13.51
CA GLY A 360 21.00 -22.50 -14.20
C GLY A 360 19.82 -23.19 -13.55
#